data_AF-A0A496RNH4-F1
#
_entry.id   AF-A0A496RNH4-F1
#
_cell.length_a   1.000
_cell.length_b   1.000
_cell.length_c   1.000
_cell.angle_alpha   90.00
_cell.angle_beta   90.00
_cell.angle_gamma   90.00
#
_symmetry.space_group_name_H-M   'P 1'
#
loop_
_entity.id
_entity.type
_entity.pdbx_description
1 polymer ?
#
loop_
_entity_poly.entity_id
_entity_poly.type
_entity_poly.pdbx_seq_one_letter_code
_entity_poly.pdbx_strand_id
1 'polypeptide(L)'
;MNAGLIGGIVGSILGLIGGIIGTYFSIKNTNGPKEKSFMIKIATIGWIAIALFLFLMYITPSPYQCFLFIPYGIILPITIIKGNKIQNKIRQEEKEK
;
A
#
# COMPACT_ATOMS: atom_id res chain seq x y z
N MET A 1 5.40 13.96 -28.10
CA MET A 1 5.60 13.04 -26.95
C MET A 1 4.78 11.78 -27.20
N ASN A 2 5.38 10.60 -27.06
CA ASN A 2 4.68 9.33 -27.27
C ASN A 2 3.58 9.17 -26.20
N ALA A 3 2.37 8.75 -26.60
CA ALA A 3 1.23 8.61 -25.68
C ALA A 3 1.54 7.69 -24.47
N GLY A 4 2.36 6.63 -24.68
CA GLY A 4 2.81 5.75 -23.60
C GLY A 4 3.70 6.43 -22.55
N LEU A 5 4.54 7.40 -22.96
CA LEU A 5 5.40 8.17 -22.05
C LEU A 5 4.57 9.14 -21.21
N ILE A 6 3.57 9.80 -21.82
CA ILE A 6 2.62 10.67 -21.11
C ILE A 6 1.82 9.85 -20.10
N GLY A 7 1.27 8.70 -20.53
CA GLY A 7 0.51 7.81 -19.65
C GLY A 7 1.33 7.29 -18.47
N GLY A 8 2.59 6.93 -18.71
CA GLY A 8 3.52 6.51 -17.65
C GLY A 8 3.79 7.61 -16.62
N ILE A 9 4.07 8.84 -17.08
CA ILE A 9 4.34 9.98 -16.19
C ILE A 9 3.09 10.31 -15.36
N VAL A 10 1.93 10.45 -16.01
CA VAL A 10 0.67 10.81 -15.33
C VAL A 10 0.27 9.73 -14.34
N GLY A 11 0.34 8.45 -14.73
CA GLY A 11 0.03 7.33 -13.84
C GLY A 11 0.95 7.27 -12.62
N SER A 12 2.25 7.53 -12.80
CA SER A 12 3.22 7.55 -11.70
C SER A 12 2.94 8.67 -10.71
N ILE A 13 2.65 9.89 -11.21
CA ILE A 13 2.35 11.05 -10.36
C ILE A 13 1.06 10.81 -9.56
N LEU A 14 0.00 10.34 -10.21
CA LEU A 14 -1.27 10.04 -9.55
C LEU A 14 -1.12 8.93 -8.51
N GLY A 15 -0.35 7.88 -8.82
CA GLY A 15 -0.05 6.79 -7.88
C GLY A 15 0.69 7.29 -6.63
N LEU A 16 1.71 8.13 -6.81
CA LEU A 16 2.47 8.71 -5.70
C LEU A 16 1.60 9.63 -4.83
N ILE A 17 0.82 10.52 -5.45
CA ILE A 17 -0.08 11.42 -4.72
C ILE A 17 -1.10 10.61 -3.92
N GLY A 18 -1.74 9.61 -4.54
CA GLY A 18 -2.68 8.72 -3.87
C GLY A 18 -2.04 7.97 -2.69
N GLY A 19 -0.83 7.43 -2.87
CA GLY A 19 -0.09 6.76 -1.81
C GLY A 19 0.28 7.68 -0.64
N ILE A 20 0.73 8.91 -0.91
CA ILE A 20 1.11 9.89 0.11
C ILE A 20 -0.13 10.36 0.87
N ILE A 21 -1.20 10.74 0.18
CA ILE A 21 -2.45 11.19 0.80
C ILE A 21 -3.06 10.06 1.64
N GLY A 22 -3.13 8.85 1.10
CA GLY A 22 -3.63 7.68 1.81
C GLY A 22 -2.84 7.42 3.10
N THR A 23 -1.50 7.44 3.02
CA THR A 23 -0.62 7.27 4.18
C THR A 23 -0.82 8.38 5.22
N TYR A 24 -0.90 9.63 4.77
CA TYR A 24 -1.08 10.79 5.64
C TYR A 24 -2.41 10.73 6.40
N PHE A 25 -3.52 10.46 5.72
CA PHE A 25 -4.82 10.30 6.36
C PHE A 25 -4.83 9.10 7.31
N SER A 26 -4.18 8.00 6.95
CA SER A 26 -4.04 6.82 7.82
C SER A 26 -3.36 7.16 9.14
N ILE A 27 -2.27 7.92 9.12
CA ILE A 27 -1.53 8.29 10.35
C ILE A 27 -2.27 9.39 11.12
N LYS A 28 -2.84 10.39 10.43
CA LYS A 28 -3.51 11.52 11.08
C LYS A 28 -4.80 11.11 11.79
N ASN A 29 -5.51 10.10 11.29
CA ASN A 29 -6.75 9.61 11.89
C ASN A 29 -6.52 8.66 13.08
N THR A 30 -5.27 8.32 13.41
CA THR A 30 -4.94 7.50 14.59
C THR A 30 -4.68 8.38 15.80
N ASN A 31 -5.37 8.08 16.91
CA ASN A 31 -5.34 8.92 18.11
C ASN A 31 -4.33 8.42 19.16
N GLY A 32 -3.98 7.13 19.14
CA GLY A 32 -3.06 6.56 20.12
C GLY A 32 -1.62 6.34 19.60
N PRO A 33 -0.62 6.39 20.50
CA PRO A 33 0.80 6.28 20.15
C PRO A 33 1.17 4.89 19.61
N LYS A 34 0.52 3.81 20.06
CA LYS A 34 0.76 2.45 19.53
C LYS A 34 0.08 2.27 18.18
N GLU A 35 -1.11 2.83 18.01
CA GLU A 35 -1.84 2.81 16.73
C GLU A 35 -1.02 3.51 15.64
N LYS A 36 -0.45 4.69 15.94
CA LYS A 36 0.44 5.42 15.03
C LYS A 36 1.67 4.61 14.62
N SER A 37 2.36 4.01 15.59
CA SER A 37 3.58 3.22 15.32
C SER A 37 3.28 2.00 14.43
N PHE A 38 2.15 1.34 14.66
CA PHE A 38 1.68 0.25 13.80
C PHE A 38 1.35 0.74 12.38
N MET A 39 0.64 1.85 12.25
CA MET A 39 0.28 2.42 10.95
C MET A 39 1.50 2.84 10.14
N ILE A 40 2.52 3.45 10.77
CA ILE A 40 3.79 3.77 10.10
C ILE A 40 4.46 2.49 9.58
N LYS A 41 4.54 1.44 10.41
CA LYS A 41 5.14 0.16 10.02
C LYS A 41 4.42 -0.48 8.83
N ILE A 42 3.09 -0.51 8.86
CA ILE A 42 2.26 -1.06 7.76
C ILE A 42 2.41 -0.20 6.49
N ALA A 43 2.42 1.12 6.62
CA ALA A 43 2.65 2.01 5.48
C ALA A 43 4.02 1.77 4.84
N THR A 44 5.10 1.67 5.63
CA THR A 44 6.44 1.35 5.12
C THR A 44 6.46 0.01 4.38
N ILE A 45 5.83 -1.03 4.95
CA ILE A 45 5.71 -2.34 4.28
C ILE A 45 4.93 -2.22 2.98
N GLY A 46 3.84 -1.44 2.95
CA GLY A 46 3.05 -1.19 1.76
C GLY A 46 3.84 -0.51 0.65
N TRP A 47 4.61 0.53 0.98
CA TRP A 47 5.51 1.21 0.04
C TRP A 47 6.59 0.28 -0.51
N ILE A 48 7.21 -0.53 0.35
CA ILE A 48 8.19 -1.55 -0.07
C ILE A 48 7.54 -2.58 -1.00
N ALA A 49 6.33 -3.05 -0.68
CA ALA A 49 5.60 -4.01 -1.50
C ALA A 49 5.24 -3.44 -2.88
N ILE A 50 4.82 -2.17 -2.96
CA ILE A 50 4.55 -1.48 -4.23
C ILE A 50 5.84 -1.34 -5.05
N ALA A 51 6.94 -0.89 -4.43
CA ALA A 51 8.23 -0.77 -5.11
C ALA A 51 8.72 -2.13 -5.63
N LEU A 52 8.59 -3.18 -4.81
CA LEU A 52 8.93 -4.55 -5.20
C LEU A 52 8.05 -5.06 -6.34
N PHE A 53 6.74 -4.79 -6.29
CA PHE A 53 5.81 -5.16 -7.36
C PHE A 53 6.16 -4.48 -8.69
N LEU A 54 6.45 -3.17 -8.67
CA LEU A 54 6.88 -2.42 -9.85
C LEU A 54 8.22 -2.94 -10.40
N PHE A 55 9.16 -3.27 -9.51
CA PHE A 55 10.45 -3.85 -9.89
C PHE A 55 10.29 -5.23 -10.54
N LEU A 56 9.48 -6.12 -9.97
CA LEU A 56 9.16 -7.42 -10.55
C LEU A 56 8.47 -7.26 -11.91
N MET A 57 7.55 -6.32 -12.03
CA MET A 57 6.84 -6.04 -13.29
C MET A 57 7.79 -5.53 -14.37
N TYR A 58 8.80 -4.74 -14.02
CA TYR A 58 9.83 -4.25 -14.95
C TYR A 58 10.76 -5.37 -15.44
N ILE A 59 11.17 -6.29 -14.55
CA ILE A 59 12.07 -7.40 -14.91
C ILE A 59 11.35 -8.50 -15.68
N THR A 60 10.07 -8.74 -15.40
CA THR A 60 9.33 -9.89 -15.95
C THR A 60 8.88 -9.62 -17.39
N PRO A 61 9.38 -10.36 -18.40
CA PRO A 61 8.95 -10.20 -19.78
C PRO A 61 7.53 -10.75 -20.00
N SER A 62 6.79 -10.15 -20.94
CA SER A 62 5.46 -10.61 -21.37
C SER A 62 5.54 -12.06 -21.88
N PRO A 63 4.63 -12.98 -21.49
CA PRO A 63 3.31 -12.78 -20.85
C PRO A 63 3.27 -13.08 -19.33
N TYR A 64 4.41 -13.35 -18.70
CA TYR A 64 4.43 -13.78 -17.29
C TYR A 64 3.98 -12.69 -16.30
N GLN A 65 3.86 -11.44 -16.74
CA GLN A 65 3.28 -10.34 -15.95
C GLN A 65 1.85 -10.64 -15.47
N CYS A 66 1.03 -11.36 -16.25
CA CYS A 66 -0.31 -11.76 -15.81
C CYS A 66 -0.28 -12.66 -14.56
N PHE A 67 0.75 -13.50 -14.42
CA PHE A 67 0.92 -14.33 -13.23
C PHE A 67 1.27 -13.53 -11.98
N LEU A 68 1.80 -12.30 -12.09
CA LEU A 68 2.06 -11.41 -10.95
C LEU A 68 0.78 -10.77 -10.41
N PHE A 69 -0.23 -10.56 -11.27
CA PHE A 69 -1.53 -10.00 -10.85
C PHE A 69 -2.33 -10.96 -9.97
N ILE A 70 -2.20 -12.27 -10.16
CA ILE A 70 -2.89 -13.29 -9.36
C ILE A 70 -2.50 -13.22 -7.87
N PRO A 71 -1.21 -13.38 -7.48
CA PRO A 71 -0.81 -13.26 -6.09
C PRO A 71 -1.05 -11.84 -5.58
N TYR A 72 -0.87 -10.80 -6.39
CA TYR A 72 -1.16 -9.42 -5.99
C TYR A 72 -2.63 -9.21 -5.60
N GLY A 73 -3.55 -9.70 -6.43
CA GLY A 73 -4.99 -9.59 -6.22
C GLY A 73 -5.51 -10.38 -5.01
N ILE A 74 -4.79 -11.43 -4.60
CA ILE A 74 -5.12 -12.23 -3.40
C ILE A 74 -4.46 -11.64 -2.15
N ILE A 75 -3.18 -11.28 -2.24
CA ILE A 75 -2.41 -10.79 -1.09
C ILE A 75 -3.02 -9.49 -0.59
N LEU A 76 -3.32 -8.53 -1.48
CA LEU A 76 -3.88 -7.23 -1.11
C LEU A 76 -5.10 -7.29 -0.17
N PRO A 77 -6.21 -7.95 -0.53
CA PRO A 77 -7.39 -8.00 0.33
C PRO A 77 -7.07 -8.70 1.66
N ILE A 78 -6.21 -9.73 1.66
CA ILE A 78 -5.81 -10.41 2.89
C ILE A 78 -5.04 -9.47 3.82
N THR A 79 -4.04 -8.72 3.30
CA THR A 79 -3.29 -7.76 4.11
C THR A 79 -4.17 -6.62 4.61
N ILE A 80 -5.11 -6.14 3.79
CA ILE A 80 -6.06 -5.08 4.20
C ILE A 80 -6.96 -5.58 5.34
N ILE A 81 -7.57 -6.77 5.20
CA ILE A 81 -8.46 -7.33 6.23
C ILE A 81 -7.71 -7.58 7.53
N LYS A 82 -6.52 -8.22 7.46
CA LYS A 82 -5.70 -8.50 8.65
C LYS A 82 -5.18 -7.21 9.29
N GLY A 83 -4.72 -6.26 8.49
CA GLY A 83 -4.24 -4.96 8.94
C GLY A 83 -5.32 -4.19 9.69
N ASN A 84 -6.52 -4.10 9.11
CA ASN A 84 -7.67 -3.44 9.74
C ASN A 84 -8.07 -4.12 11.06
N LYS A 85 -8.05 -5.46 11.11
CA LYS A 85 -8.37 -6.20 12.34
C LYS A 85 -7.37 -5.93 13.46
N ILE A 86 -6.07 -5.90 13.14
CA ILE A 86 -5.00 -5.58 14.11
C ILE A 86 -5.11 -4.12 14.56
N GLN A 87 -5.31 -3.19 13.63
CA GLN A 87 -5.49 -1.78 13.94
C GLN A 87 -6.68 -1.56 14.88
N ASN A 88 -7.83 -2.19 14.59
CA ASN A 88 -9.02 -2.05 15.43
C ASN A 88 -8.82 -2.68 16.83
N LYS A 89 -8.06 -3.77 16.92
CA LYS A 89 -7.68 -4.37 18.20
C LYS A 89 -6.83 -3.43 19.04
N ILE A 90 -5.80 -2.81 18.45
CA ILE A 90 -4.94 -1.82 19.14
C ILE A 90 -5.80 -0.63 19.61
N ARG A 91 -6.71 -0.16 18.76
CA ARG A 91 -7.62 0.95 19.09
C ARG A 91 -8.57 0.61 20.25
N GLN A 92 -9.05 -0.62 20.37
CA GLN A 92 -9.85 -1.05 21.52
C GLN A 92 -8.99 -1.15 22.79
N GLU A 93 -7.80 -1.75 22.72
CA GLU A 93 -6.88 -1.83 23.85
C GLU A 93 -6.43 -0.46 24.39
N GLU A 94 -6.33 0.55 23.52
CA GLU A 94 -6.03 1.94 23.91
C GLU A 94 -7.25 2.71 24.44
N LYS A 95 -8.48 2.25 24.16
CA LYS A 95 -9.71 2.85 24.72
C LYS A 95 -10.11 2.26 26.07
N GLU A 96 -9.73 1.01 26.32
CA GLU A 96 -10.00 0.29 27.58
C GLU A 96 -8.97 0.60 28.68
N LYS A 97 -7.86 1.28 28.33
CA LYS A 97 -6.84 1.78 29.26
C LYS A 97 -7.05 3.25 29.59
#